data_AF-K9UDA0-F1
#
_entry.id   AF-K9UDA0-F1
#
_cell.length_a   1.000
_cell.length_b   1.000
_cell.length_c   1.000
_cell.angle_alpha   90.00
_cell.angle_beta   90.00
_cell.angle_gamma   90.00
#
_symmetry.space_group_name_H-M   'P 1'
#
loop_
_entity.id
_entity.type
_entity.pdbx_description
1 polymer ?
#
loop_
_entity_poly.entity_id
_entity_poly.type
_entity_poly.pdbx_seq_one_letter_code
_entity_poly.pdbx_strand_id
1 'polypeptide(L)'
;MLSTIAAIGYICVFKLQQSALSFKSQAEVPCHRCRYFNNNLYLKCAIYPEIVFTERSIDCVNYYPKDRSIVEKNLFCKNTKNK
;
A
#
# COMPACT_ATOMS: atom_id res chain seq x y z
N MET A 1 -28.18 -20.99 33.05
CA MET A 1 -26.78 -21.15 33.52
C MET A 1 -25.85 -21.73 32.46
N LEU A 2 -26.26 -22.74 31.67
CA LEU A 2 -25.44 -23.27 30.57
C LEU A 2 -25.33 -22.32 29.36
N SER A 3 -26.37 -21.53 29.08
CA SER A 3 -26.41 -20.62 27.94
C SER A 3 -25.44 -19.44 28.04
N THR A 4 -25.10 -19.00 29.26
CA THR A 4 -24.16 -17.89 29.48
C THR A 4 -22.72 -18.32 29.26
N ILE A 5 -22.38 -19.56 29.61
CA ILE A 5 -21.04 -20.13 29.39
C ILE A 5 -20.77 -20.26 27.88
N ALA A 6 -21.76 -20.71 27.12
CA ALA A 6 -21.67 -20.79 25.65
C ALA A 6 -21.48 -19.40 25.02
N ALA A 7 -22.21 -18.39 25.50
CA ALA A 7 -22.06 -17.01 25.02
C ALA A 7 -20.68 -16.42 25.35
N ILE A 8 -20.17 -16.64 26.57
CA ILE A 8 -18.85 -16.15 26.99
C ILE A 8 -17.74 -16.84 26.19
N GLY A 9 -17.82 -18.16 26.01
CA GLY A 9 -16.88 -18.92 25.18
C GLY A 9 -16.86 -18.43 23.73
N TYR A 10 -18.04 -18.19 23.16
CA TYR A 10 -18.18 -17.66 21.80
C TYR A 10 -17.59 -16.25 21.67
N ILE A 11 -17.87 -15.36 22.63
CA ILE A 11 -17.32 -13.99 22.64
C ILE A 11 -15.79 -14.01 22.74
N CYS A 12 -15.20 -14.87 23.59
CA CYS A 12 -13.75 -14.99 23.71
C CYS A 12 -13.07 -15.44 22.41
N VAL A 13 -13.61 -16.47 21.74
CA VAL A 13 -13.06 -16.97 20.47
C VAL A 13 -13.17 -15.92 19.36
N PHE A 14 -14.30 -15.20 19.30
CA PHE A 14 -14.52 -14.16 18.29
C PHE A 14 -13.60 -12.94 18.43
N LYS A 15 -13.17 -12.60 19.66
CA LYS A 15 -12.26 -11.47 19.91
C LYS A 15 -10.80 -11.77 19.56
N LEU A 16 -10.35 -13.02 19.67
CA LEU A 16 -8.99 -13.44 19.32
C LEU A 16 -8.70 -13.37 17.80
N GLN A 17 -9.73 -13.52 16.95
CA GLN A 17 -9.55 -13.44 15.49
C GLN A 17 -9.30 -12.02 14.97
N GLN A 18 -9.71 -10.99 15.70
CA GLN A 18 -9.66 -9.60 15.19
C GLN A 18 -8.27 -8.96 15.33
N SER A 19 -7.47 -9.38 16.31
CA SER A 19 -6.14 -8.81 16.56
C SER A 19 -5.04 -9.34 15.64
N ALA A 20 -5.27 -10.46 14.93
CA ALA A 20 -4.29 -11.05 14.00
C ALA A 20 -4.31 -10.45 12.58
N LEU A 21 -5.29 -9.60 12.25
CA LEU A 21 -5.49 -9.05 10.90
C LEU A 21 -5.30 -7.53 10.83
N SER A 22 -4.41 -6.97 11.65
CA SER A 22 -3.91 -5.61 11.41
C SER A 22 -2.85 -5.65 10.30
N PHE A 23 -3.32 -5.80 9.05
CA PHE A 23 -2.46 -5.67 7.88
C PHE A 23 -2.14 -4.19 7.73
N LYS A 24 -0.99 -3.76 8.28
CA LYS A 24 -0.44 -2.42 8.02
C LYS A 24 -0.37 -2.29 6.51
N SER A 25 -1.17 -1.42 5.92
CA SER A 25 -1.19 -1.24 4.46
C SER A 25 0.21 -0.85 4.04
N GLN A 26 0.95 -1.79 3.44
CA GLN A 26 2.18 -1.46 2.76
C GLN A 26 1.77 -0.47 1.67
N ALA A 27 2.16 0.79 1.82
CA ALA A 27 1.94 1.80 0.81
C ALA A 27 2.57 1.26 -0.48
N GLU A 28 1.74 0.80 -1.40
CA GLU A 28 2.19 0.20 -2.63
C GLU A 28 3.01 1.26 -3.39
N VAL A 29 4.28 0.95 -3.64
CA VAL A 29 5.19 1.87 -4.32
C VAL A 29 4.68 2.21 -5.72
N PRO A 30 4.67 3.49 -6.13
CA PRO A 30 3.96 3.93 -7.33
C PRO A 30 4.68 3.59 -8.64
N CYS A 31 5.91 3.04 -8.59
CA CYS A 31 6.76 2.80 -9.75
C CYS A 31 6.06 2.11 -10.92
N HIS A 32 5.24 1.08 -10.67
CA HIS A 32 4.57 0.32 -11.73
C HIS A 32 3.64 1.17 -12.61
N ARG A 33 3.14 2.30 -12.07
CA ARG A 33 2.27 3.26 -12.76
C ARG A 33 3.04 4.40 -13.44
N CYS A 34 4.37 4.46 -13.27
CA CYS A 34 5.23 5.48 -13.85
C CYS A 34 5.48 5.23 -15.35
N ARG A 35 5.49 6.27 -16.18
CA ARG A 35 5.76 6.25 -17.62
C ARG A 35 7.13 5.67 -17.96
N TYR A 36 8.10 5.88 -17.07
CA TYR A 36 9.47 5.39 -17.21
C TYR A 36 9.65 3.95 -16.71
N PHE A 37 8.59 3.33 -16.14
CA PHE A 37 8.62 1.93 -15.78
C PHE A 37 8.41 1.06 -17.01
N ASN A 38 9.42 0.26 -17.29
CA ASN A 38 9.42 -0.77 -18.30
C ASN A 38 9.53 -2.09 -17.55
N ASN A 39 8.58 -3.01 -17.73
CA ASN A 39 8.52 -4.27 -16.98
C ASN A 39 9.61 -5.27 -17.43
N ASN A 40 10.84 -4.80 -17.59
CA ASN A 40 12.01 -5.54 -17.99
C ASN A 40 12.75 -6.02 -16.74
N LEU A 41 13.13 -7.29 -16.73
CA LEU A 41 13.87 -7.94 -15.65
C LEU A 41 15.21 -7.26 -15.36
N TYR A 42 15.88 -6.74 -16.40
CA TYR A 42 17.20 -6.14 -16.29
C TYR A 42 17.18 -4.63 -16.05
N LEU A 43 16.12 -3.94 -16.50
CA LEU A 43 16.01 -2.48 -16.41
C LEU A 43 14.56 -2.05 -16.17
N LYS A 44 14.15 -2.13 -14.90
CA LYS A 44 12.77 -1.88 -14.45
C LYS A 44 12.34 -0.41 -14.59
N CYS A 45 13.26 0.53 -14.38
CA CYS A 45 13.02 1.97 -14.52
C CYS A 45 14.14 2.58 -15.34
N ALA A 46 13.81 3.38 -16.36
CA ALA A 46 14.80 4.01 -17.23
C ALA A 46 15.53 5.20 -16.58
N ILE A 47 14.96 5.79 -15.52
CA ILE A 47 15.51 6.99 -14.87
C ILE A 47 16.30 6.62 -13.61
N TYR A 48 15.68 5.85 -12.70
CA TYR A 48 16.29 5.43 -11.44
C TYR A 48 16.08 3.93 -11.22
N PRO A 49 16.86 3.07 -11.89
CA PRO A 49 16.78 1.62 -11.71
C PRO A 49 17.16 1.15 -10.30
N GLU A 50 17.96 1.92 -9.57
CA GLU A 50 18.50 1.57 -8.25
C GLU A 50 17.52 1.79 -7.09
N ILE A 51 16.56 2.70 -7.24
CA ILE A 51 15.54 2.98 -6.22
C ILE A 51 14.19 2.35 -6.54
N VAL A 52 14.04 1.71 -7.70
CA VAL A 52 12.78 1.08 -8.12
C VAL A 52 12.31 0.05 -7.09
N PHE A 53 11.02 0.08 -6.74
CA PHE A 53 10.41 -0.78 -5.72
C PHE A 53 10.96 -0.61 -4.28
N THR A 54 11.62 0.51 -4.00
CA THR A 54 12.02 0.87 -2.62
C THR A 54 11.17 2.03 -2.09
N GLU A 55 11.18 2.27 -0.79
CA GLU A 55 10.49 3.42 -0.19
C GLU A 55 10.95 4.76 -0.79
N ARG A 56 12.23 4.87 -1.18
CA ARG A 56 12.77 6.06 -1.85
C ARG A 56 12.09 6.37 -3.18
N SER A 57 11.44 5.38 -3.81
CA SER A 57 10.68 5.61 -5.05
C SER A 57 9.35 6.32 -4.86
N ILE A 58 8.84 6.37 -3.63
CA ILE A 58 7.60 7.09 -3.29
C ILE A 58 7.79 8.59 -3.55
N ASP A 59 8.98 9.11 -3.24
CA ASP A 59 9.36 10.52 -3.41
C ASP A 59 10.16 10.74 -4.71
N CYS A 60 10.00 9.87 -5.70
CA CYS A 60 10.70 9.98 -6.98
C CYS A 60 10.34 11.31 -7.69
N VAL A 61 11.32 12.19 -7.82
CA VAL A 61 11.17 13.53 -8.43
C VAL A 61 10.79 13.48 -9.91
N ASN A 62 11.19 12.41 -10.59
CA ASN A 62 10.92 12.18 -12.01
C ASN A 62 9.70 11.25 -12.23
N TYR A 63 8.89 11.02 -11.20
CA TYR A 63 7.68 10.24 -11.36
C TYR A 63 6.70 10.95 -12.31
N TYR A 64 6.35 10.27 -13.39
CA TYR A 64 5.33 10.73 -14.32
C TYR A 64 4.33 9.60 -14.55
N PRO A 65 3.04 9.74 -14.26
CA PRO A 65 2.10 8.63 -14.40
C PRO A 65 1.81 8.28 -15.87
N LYS A 66 1.61 6.99 -16.17
CA LYS A 66 1.19 6.52 -17.50
C LYS A 66 -0.22 6.98 -17.86
N ASP A 67 -1.11 6.98 -16.88
CA ASP A 67 -2.50 7.43 -17.03
C ASP A 67 -2.73 8.70 -16.20
N ARG A 68 -3.33 9.71 -16.83
CA ARG A 68 -3.67 11.00 -16.20
C ARG A 68 -4.69 10.85 -15.08
N SER A 69 -5.56 9.83 -15.12
CA SER A 69 -6.54 9.55 -14.06
C SER A 69 -5.90 9.21 -12.70
N ILE A 70 -4.64 8.75 -12.73
CA ILE A 70 -3.85 8.38 -11.57
C ILE A 70 -3.21 9.61 -10.91
N VAL A 71 -3.04 10.72 -11.65
CA VAL A 71 -2.55 12.00 -11.12
C VAL A 71 -3.49 12.53 -10.05
N GLU A 72 -4.80 12.50 -10.31
CA GLU A 72 -5.82 13.04 -9.41
C GLU A 72 -5.88 12.27 -8.09
N LYS A 73 -5.77 10.93 -8.14
CA LYS A 73 -5.73 10.08 -6.93
C LYS A 73 -4.45 10.28 -6.11
N ASN A 74 -3.31 10.50 -6.77
CA ASN A 74 -2.05 10.75 -6.08
C ASN A 74 -1.96 12.15 -5.46
N LEU A 75 -2.64 13.17 -6.03
CA LEU A 75 -2.83 14.46 -5.36
C LEU A 75 -3.63 14.28 -4.05
N PHE A 76 -4.68 13.47 -4.08
CA PHE A 76 -5.49 13.16 -2.91
C PHE A 76 -4.68 12.47 -1.79
N CYS A 77 -3.76 11.55 -2.13
CA CYS A 77 -2.87 10.91 -1.16
C CYS A 77 -1.67 11.77 -0.70
N LYS A 78 -1.19 12.73 -1.50
CA LYS A 78 -0.14 13.67 -1.08
C LYS A 78 -0.68 14.69 -0.05
N ASN A 79 -1.95 15.05 -0.15
CA ASN A 79 -2.59 16.03 0.75
C ASN A 79 -2.86 15.50 2.18
N THR A 80 -2.72 14.20 2.45
CA THR A 80 -2.95 13.62 3.79
C THR A 80 -1.67 13.38 4.60
N LYS A 81 -0.48 13.72 4.06
CA LYS A 81 0.80 13.68 4.81
C LYS A 81 1.27 15.05 5.33
N ASN A 82 0.48 16.12 5.12
CA ASN A 82 0.71 17.45 5.69
C ASN A 82 -0.33 17.78 6.77
N LYS A 83 -0.43 16.95 7.80
CA LYS A 83 -1.06 17.32 9.09
C LYS A 83 -0.24 16.75 10.24
#